data_AF-A0A962Y4T3-F1
#
_entry.id   AF-A0A962Y4T3-F1
#
_cell.length_a   1.000
_cell.length_b   1.000
_cell.length_c   1.000
_cell.angle_alpha   90.00
_cell.angle_beta   90.00
_cell.angle_gamma   90.00
#
_symmetry.space_group_name_H-M   'P 1'
#
loop_
_entity.id
_entity.type
_entity.pdbx_description
1 polymer ?
#
loop_
_entity_poly.entity_id
_entity_poly.type
_entity_poly.pdbx_seq_one_letter_code
_entity_poly.pdbx_strand_id
1 'polypeptide(L)' 'LWHRYELDDQGIVRAARIVPPTSQNQARIEADLRRSLLQYGLNRADDKLRLRAETVIRNYDPCISCATHFLKIGVTRR' A
#
# COMPACT_ATOMS: atom_id res chain seq x y z
N LEU A 1 2.53 -13.50 5.10
CA LEU A 1 1.07 -13.65 5.25
C LEU A 1 0.82 -14.17 6.66
N TRP A 2 -0.04 -13.52 7.46
CA TRP A 2 -0.29 -13.94 8.85
C TRP A 2 -1.78 -14.11 9.09
N HIS A 3 -2.19 -15.27 9.61
CA HIS A 3 -3.58 -15.62 9.85
C HIS A 3 -3.70 -16.20 11.25
N ARG A 4 -4.73 -15.77 11.99
CA ARG A 4 -5.10 -16.33 13.29
C ARG A 4 -6.59 -16.63 13.28
N TYR A 5 -6.94 -17.85 13.62
CA TYR A 5 -8.33 -18.29 13.77
C TYR A 5 -8.56 -18.73 15.21
N GLU A 6 -9.73 -18.42 15.74
CA GLU A 6 -10.25 -18.97 16.99
C GLU A 6 -11.38 -19.93 16.62
N LEU A 7 -11.30 -21.16 17.09
CA LEU A 7 -12.28 -22.22 16.83
C LEU A 7 -12.99 -22.57 18.15
N ASP A 8 -14.23 -23.04 18.07
CA ASP A 8 -14.89 -23.71 19.18
C ASP A 8 -14.63 -25.23 19.19
N ASP A 9 -15.22 -25.92 20.16
CA ASP A 9 -15.05 -27.37 20.36
C ASP A 9 -15.61 -28.22 19.21
N GLN A 10 -16.44 -27.64 18.34
CA GLN A 10 -16.96 -28.28 17.12
C GLN A 10 -16.15 -27.92 15.88
N GLY A 11 -15.05 -27.16 16.03
CA GLY A 11 -14.20 -26.71 14.94
C GLY A 11 -14.76 -25.52 14.15
N ILE A 12 -15.79 -24.84 14.65
CA ILE A 12 -16.40 -23.68 13.97
C ILE A 12 -15.60 -22.41 14.28
N VAL A 13 -15.30 -21.62 13.25
CA VAL A 13 -14.58 -20.36 13.39
C VAL A 13 -15.42 -19.35 14.16
N ARG A 14 -14.94 -18.93 15.32
CA ARG A 14 -15.50 -17.86 16.16
C ARG A 14 -14.87 -16.50 15.88
N ALA A 15 -13.59 -16.48 15.51
CA ALA A 15 -12.91 -15.28 15.08
C ALA A 15 -11.83 -15.58 14.04
N ALA A 16 -11.58 -14.62 13.15
CA ALA A 16 -10.48 -14.67 12.18
C ALA A 16 -9.80 -13.31 12.13
N ARG A 17 -8.46 -13.29 12.22
CA ARG A 17 -7.64 -12.13 11.95
C ARG A 17 -6.65 -12.47 10.84
N ILE A 18 -6.72 -11.72 9.74
CA ILE A 18 -5.88 -11.90 8.57
C ILE A 18 -5.08 -10.61 8.36
N VAL A 19 -3.76 -10.71 8.28
CA VAL A 19 -2.86 -9.60 7.98
C VAL A 19 -2.12 -9.93 6.68
N PRO A 20 -2.58 -9.38 5.53
CA PRO A 20 -1.96 -9.62 4.23
C PRO A 20 -0.55 -9.02 4.14
N PRO A 21 0.35 -9.55 3.30
CA PRO A 21 1.73 -9.04 3.18
C PRO A 21 1.79 -7.56 2.79
N THR A 22 0.88 -7.10 1.93
CA THR A 22 0.87 -5.71 1.46
C THR A 22 0.56 -4.71 2.57
N SER A 23 -0.35 -5.02 3.52
CA SER A 23 -0.64 -4.12 4.64
C SER A 23 0.53 -4.01 5.62
N GLN A 24 1.35 -5.06 5.74
CA GLN A 24 2.58 -5.03 6.54
C GLN A 24 3.61 -4.06 5.95
N ASN A 25 3.66 -3.95 4.62
CA ASN A 25 4.56 -3.07 3.90
C ASN A 25 4.03 -1.64 3.72
N GLN A 26 2.77 -1.37 4.07
CA GLN A 26 2.10 -0.10 3.75
C GLN A 26 2.84 1.13 4.30
N ALA A 27 3.29 1.09 5.55
CA ALA A 27 4.03 2.21 6.16
C ALA A 27 5.37 2.46 5.44
N ARG A 28 6.03 1.40 4.97
CA ARG A 28 7.28 1.51 4.22
C ARG A 28 7.06 2.07 2.82
N ILE A 29 6.02 1.61 2.13
CA ILE A 29 5.61 2.10 0.81
C ILE A 29 5.36 3.61 0.87
N GLU A 30 4.62 4.09 1.88
CA GLU A 30 4.32 5.51 2.05
C GLU A 30 5.59 6.35 2.29
N ALA A 31 6.46 5.89 3.18
CA ALA A 31 7.72 6.56 3.46
C ALA A 31 8.62 6.64 2.21
N ASP A 32 8.69 5.56 1.43
CA ASP A 32 9.47 5.51 0.19
C ASP A 32 8.88 6.36 -0.92
N LEU A 33 7.56 6.37 -1.06
CA LEU A 33 6.85 7.23 -1.98
C LEU A 33 7.18 8.69 -1.69
N ARG A 34 7.06 9.13 -0.43
CA ARG A 34 7.39 10.49 0.00
C ARG A 34 8.85 10.82 -0.31
N ARG A 35 9.80 9.97 0.10
CA ARG A 35 11.23 10.20 -0.13
C ARG A 35 11.57 10.28 -1.62
N SER A 36 11.04 9.35 -2.41
CA SER A 36 11.28 9.28 -3.86
C SER A 36 10.74 10.50 -4.59
N LEU A 37 9.53 10.97 -4.26
CA LEU A 37 8.94 12.15 -4.91
C LEU A 37 9.66 13.45 -4.51
N LEU A 38 10.06 13.59 -3.24
CA LEU A 38 10.85 14.74 -2.79
C LEU A 38 12.21 14.80 -3.49
N GLN A 39 12.90 13.66 -3.63
CA GLN A 39 14.17 13.57 -4.35
C GLN A 39 14.01 13.80 -5.87
N TYR A 40 12.89 13.38 -6.45
CA TYR A 40 12.60 13.55 -7.88
C TYR A 40 12.25 15.00 -8.25
N GLY A 41 11.78 15.78 -7.27
CA GLY A 41 11.41 17.19 -7.38
C GLY A 41 9.94 17.38 -7.75
N LEU A 42 9.20 18.12 -6.92
CA LEU A 42 7.75 18.31 -7.04
C LEU A 42 7.33 19.31 -8.13
N ASN A 43 8.28 20.05 -8.72
CA ASN A 43 8.00 21.04 -9.77
C ASN A 43 7.78 20.41 -11.16
N ARG A 44 7.90 19.09 -11.30
CA ARG A 44 7.70 18.33 -12.54
C ARG A 44 6.23 18.38 -12.98
N ALA A 45 5.94 18.04 -14.24
CA ALA A 45 4.56 17.83 -14.70
C ALA A 45 3.89 16.68 -13.95
N ASP A 46 2.57 16.79 -13.72
CA ASP A 46 1.79 15.81 -12.93
C ASP A 46 1.91 14.38 -13.48
N ASP A 47 1.94 14.21 -14.81
CA ASP A 47 2.12 12.90 -15.43
C ASP A 47 3.45 12.23 -15.07
N LYS A 48 4.52 13.02 -14.90
CA LYS A 48 5.83 12.51 -14.50
C LYS A 48 5.87 12.16 -13.01
N LEU A 49 5.23 12.96 -12.17
CA LEU A 49 5.07 12.67 -10.75
C LEU A 49 4.23 11.41 -10.53
N ARG A 50 3.11 11.29 -11.25
CA ARG A 50 2.24 10.11 -11.26
C ARG A 50 3.02 8.86 -11.68
N LEU A 51 3.71 8.91 -12.83
CA LEU A 51 4.50 7.78 -13.29
C LEU A 51 5.54 7.33 -12.26
N ARG A 52 6.26 8.29 -11.66
CA ARG A 52 7.25 7.99 -10.61
C ARG A 52 6.62 7.39 -9.37
N ALA A 53 5.49 7.93 -8.92
CA ALA A 53 4.73 7.42 -7.78
C ALA A 53 4.28 5.97 -8.02
N GLU A 54 3.72 5.69 -9.19
CA GLU A 54 3.30 4.36 -9.58
C GLU A 54 4.47 3.37 -9.68
N THR A 55 5.63 3.80 -10.21
CA THR A 55 6.84 2.95 -10.24
C THR A 55 7.26 2.55 -8.82
N VAL A 56 7.31 3.51 -7.88
CA VAL A 56 7.69 3.21 -6.49
C VAL A 56 6.73 2.21 -5.87
N ILE A 57 5.43 2.38 -6.08
CA ILE A 57 4.41 1.48 -5.53
C ILE A 57 4.51 0.09 -6.17
N ARG A 58 4.66 -0.01 -7.49
CA ARG A 58 4.78 -1.31 -8.21
C ARG A 58 6.04 -2.09 -7.82
N ASN A 59 7.12 -1.44 -7.39
CA ASN A 59 8.32 -2.12 -6.91
C ASN A 59 8.08 -2.98 -5.64
N TYR A 60 7.01 -2.71 -4.91
CA TYR A 60 6.60 -3.51 -3.76
C TYR A 60 5.68 -4.69 -4.11
N ASP A 61 5.39 -4.88 -5.40
CA ASP A 61 4.43 -5.85 -5.92
C ASP A 61 3.13 -5.92 -5.07
N PRO A 62 2.44 -4.79 -4.89
CA PRO A 62 1.25 -4.78 -4.04
C PRO A 62 0.14 -5.55 -4.74
N CYS A 63 -0.25 -6.70 -4.18
CA CYS A 63 -1.45 -7.38 -4.61
C CYS A 63 -2.68 -6.54 -4.27
N ILE A 64 -3.20 -5.82 -5.26
CA ILE A 64 -4.25 -4.79 -5.13
C ILE A 64 -5.59 -5.42 -4.69
N SER A 65 -5.82 -6.68 -5.02
CA SER A 65 -6.97 -7.46 -4.53
C SER A 65 -6.91 -7.69 -3.00
N CYS A 66 -5.71 -7.81 -2.44
CA CYS A 66 -5.46 -8.00 -1.01
C CYS A 66 -5.30 -6.67 -0.25
N ALA A 67 -5.14 -5.56 -0.97
CA ALA A 67 -4.99 -4.20 -0.45
C ALA A 67 -6.04 -3.32 -1.15
N THR A 68 -7.28 -3.38 -0.69
CA THR A 68 -8.51 -2.85 -1.32
C THR A 68 -8.57 -1.33 -1.53
N HIS A 69 -7.47 -0.60 -1.41
CA HIS A 69 -7.41 0.85 -1.56
C HIS A 69 -6.37 1.23 -2.62
N PHE A 70 -6.83 1.46 -3.86
CA PHE A 70 -6.00 2.01 -4.92
C PHE A 70 -5.72 3.50 -4.69
N LEU A 71 -4.53 3.95 -5.10
CA LEU A 71 -4.01 5.29 -4.82
C LEU A 71 -4.82 6.39 -5.54
N LYS A 72 -5.41 7.31 -4.77
CA LYS A 72 -5.90 8.60 -5.27
C LYS A 72 -4.85 9.67 -4.98
N ILE A 73 -4.31 10.31 -6.02
CA ILE A 73 -3.36 11.43 -5.87
C ILE A 73 -4.11 12.75 -6.01
N GLY A 74 -4.06 13.60 -4.99
CA GLY A 74 -4.45 15.00 -5.05
C GLY A 74 -3.19 15.87 -5.03
N VAL A 75 -2.98 16.70 -6.05
CA VAL A 75 -1.83 17.62 -6.12
C VAL A 75 -2.33 19.04 -5.86
N THR A 76 -1.79 19.70 -4.85
CA THR A 76 -2.03 21.13 -4.59
C THR A 76 -0.74 21.90 -4.79
N ARG A 77 -0.75 22.86 -5.72
CA ARG A 77 0.36 23.78 -5.98
C ARG A 77 -0.04 25.17 -5.49
N ARG A 78 0.89 25.87 -4.83
CA ARG A 78 0.77 27.30 -4.51
C ARG A 78 1.28 28.13 -5.67
#